data_AF-M1EFE0-F1
#
_entry.id   AF-M1EFE0-F1
#
_cell.length_a   1.000
_cell.length_b   1.000
_cell.length_c   1.000
_cell.angle_alpha   90.00
_cell.angle_beta   90.00
_cell.angle_gamma   90.00
#
_symmetry.space_group_name_H-M   'P 1'
#
loop_
_entity.id
_entity.type
_entity.pdbx_description
1 polymer ?
#
loop_
_entity_poly.entity_id
_entity_poly.type
_entity_poly.pdbx_seq_one_letter_code
_entity_poly.pdbx_strand_id
1 'polypeptide(L)'
;FIQVLIKLQVCFVQCFSEADRDIMTLANHWNCPVLSSDSDFCIFDLKTGFCPLNSFQWRNVNTIKGTQDCYIPAKCFSLDALCHHFSNMNKALLPLFAVLCGNDHINLPIIETFLSKVHLPLGATNSKGRRHHRVLGLLNWLSHFADPIEALDNVLKYLPKKDRENVKEILCCSMEEYQQSQVKLQDFFQHGTYACPAALNLDLPEWVLVALAKGQLSPFISDALVLRRTILHTQVENMQQPNAHRVSLPIRQIIYGLLLNASPHLENMSWKALPSQPLAFSEVERINKNIKTSIVNAVALPKDHADLSKLT
;
A
#
# COMPACT_ATOMS: atom_id res chain seq x y z
N PHE A 1 -4.61 -6.08 17.64
CA PHE A 1 -3.66 -6.96 16.91
C PHE A 1 -2.22 -6.72 17.35
N ILE A 2 -1.66 -5.50 17.20
CA ILE A 2 -0.28 -5.18 17.62
C ILE A 2 0.06 -5.63 19.05
N GLN A 3 -0.81 -5.35 20.03
CA GLN A 3 -0.62 -5.80 21.42
C GLN A 3 -0.44 -7.32 21.57
N VAL A 4 -1.10 -8.11 20.71
CA VAL A 4 -0.97 -9.57 20.70
C VAL A 4 0.37 -9.98 20.12
N LEU A 5 0.83 -9.33 19.04
CA LEU A 5 2.17 -9.55 18.48
C LEU A 5 3.26 -9.26 19.52
N ILE A 6 3.16 -8.12 20.23
CA ILE A 6 4.07 -7.75 21.31
C ILE A 6 4.06 -8.83 22.41
N LYS A 7 2.87 -9.22 22.88
CA LYS A 7 2.74 -10.25 23.94
C LYS A 7 3.33 -11.60 23.53
N LEU A 8 3.20 -11.97 22.26
CA LEU A 8 3.74 -13.21 21.69
C LEU A 8 5.18 -13.06 21.19
N GLN A 9 5.80 -11.90 21.37
CA GLN A 9 7.16 -11.59 20.90
C GLN A 9 7.36 -11.87 19.40
N VAL A 10 6.31 -11.68 18.60
CA VAL A 10 6.40 -11.74 17.14
C VAL A 10 7.01 -10.44 16.65
N CYS A 11 8.12 -10.51 15.92
CA CYS A 11 8.74 -9.34 15.30
C CYS A 11 7.81 -8.73 14.25
N PHE A 12 7.62 -7.41 14.29
CA PHE A 12 6.87 -6.67 13.30
C PHE A 12 7.45 -5.26 13.13
N VAL A 13 7.08 -4.60 12.04
CA VAL A 13 7.37 -3.20 11.77
C VAL A 13 6.11 -2.53 11.24
N GLN A 14 5.87 -1.30 11.65
CA GLN A 14 4.83 -0.46 11.07
C GLN A 14 5.46 0.38 9.96
N CYS A 15 5.08 0.13 8.71
CA CYS A 15 5.55 0.92 7.58
C CYS A 15 4.84 2.29 7.55
N PHE A 16 5.53 3.31 7.04
CA PHE A 16 5.00 4.67 6.88
C PHE A 16 4.13 4.84 5.62
N SER A 17 4.33 3.97 4.66
CA SER A 17 3.58 3.86 3.42
C SER A 17 3.07 2.42 3.26
N GLU A 18 2.51 2.11 2.10
CA GLU A 18 2.20 0.75 1.70
C GLU A 18 3.41 -0.18 1.88
N ALA A 19 3.15 -1.36 2.42
CA ALA A 19 4.20 -2.27 2.88
C ALA A 19 4.68 -3.25 1.80
N ASP A 20 3.99 -3.36 0.66
CA ASP A 20 4.20 -4.49 -0.25
C ASP A 20 5.59 -4.49 -0.90
N ARG A 21 6.08 -3.31 -1.30
CA ARG A 21 7.46 -3.13 -1.79
C ARG A 21 8.50 -3.50 -0.74
N ASP A 22 8.27 -3.07 0.50
CA ASP A 22 9.17 -3.33 1.62
C ASP A 22 9.19 -4.82 1.96
N ILE A 23 8.03 -5.47 1.96
CA ILE A 23 7.85 -6.92 2.15
C ILE A 23 8.55 -7.69 1.03
N MET A 24 8.33 -7.32 -0.24
CA MET A 24 8.97 -7.96 -1.39
C MET A 24 10.50 -7.87 -1.29
N THR A 25 11.01 -6.67 -0.98
CA THR A 25 12.44 -6.41 -0.87
C THR A 25 13.06 -7.25 0.24
N LEU A 26 12.42 -7.28 1.41
CA LEU A 26 12.85 -8.06 2.56
C LEU A 26 12.81 -9.58 2.29
N ALA A 27 11.73 -10.07 1.69
CA ALA A 27 11.57 -11.48 1.34
C ALA A 27 12.66 -11.97 0.38
N ASN A 28 12.99 -11.15 -0.62
CA ASN A 28 14.08 -11.42 -1.56
C ASN A 28 15.47 -11.32 -0.95
N HIS A 29 15.64 -10.51 0.12
CA HIS A 29 16.87 -10.42 0.89
C HIS A 29 17.06 -11.65 1.79
N TRP A 30 16.01 -12.10 2.47
CA TRP A 30 16.03 -13.27 3.36
C TRP A 30 15.85 -14.61 2.64
N ASN A 31 15.58 -14.59 1.33
CA ASN A 31 15.23 -15.78 0.54
C ASN A 31 14.09 -16.58 1.19
N CYS A 32 12.99 -15.91 1.54
CA CYS A 32 11.80 -16.54 2.13
C CYS A 32 10.53 -16.15 1.37
N PRO A 33 9.52 -17.05 1.25
CA PRO A 33 8.30 -16.74 0.53
C PRO A 33 7.47 -15.69 1.27
N VAL A 34 6.67 -14.92 0.53
CA VAL A 34 5.71 -13.99 1.12
C VAL A 34 4.39 -14.73 1.40
N LEU A 35 3.82 -14.57 2.59
CA LEU A 35 2.48 -15.05 2.92
C LEU A 35 1.52 -13.86 3.00
N SER A 36 0.59 -13.75 2.06
CA SER A 36 -0.37 -12.64 2.00
C SER A 36 -1.68 -13.04 1.32
N SER A 37 -2.74 -12.25 1.51
CA SER A 37 -3.96 -12.34 0.69
C SER A 37 -3.92 -11.38 -0.50
N ASP A 38 -2.92 -10.51 -0.58
CA ASP A 38 -2.82 -9.49 -1.61
C ASP A 38 -2.35 -10.10 -2.95
N SER A 39 -3.06 -9.77 -4.02
CA SER A 39 -2.75 -10.24 -5.36
C SER A 39 -1.57 -9.51 -6.00
N ASP A 40 -1.13 -8.37 -5.47
CA ASP A 40 0.05 -7.67 -6.00
C ASP A 40 1.34 -8.51 -5.84
N PHE A 41 1.38 -9.43 -4.88
CA PHE A 41 2.45 -10.44 -4.77
C PHE A 41 2.47 -11.49 -5.89
N CYS A 42 1.46 -11.52 -6.78
CA CYS A 42 1.55 -12.26 -8.03
C CYS A 42 2.32 -11.50 -9.13
N ILE A 43 2.65 -10.23 -8.91
CA ILE A 43 3.32 -9.35 -9.88
C ILE A 43 4.78 -9.14 -9.50
N PHE A 44 5.05 -8.99 -8.20
CA PHE A 44 6.40 -8.88 -7.66
C PHE A 44 7.29 -10.08 -8.02
N ASP A 45 8.53 -9.81 -8.45
CA ASP A 45 9.52 -10.87 -8.74
C ASP A 45 10.14 -11.42 -7.45
N LEU A 46 9.37 -12.27 -6.77
CA LEU A 46 9.77 -12.97 -5.54
C LEU A 46 10.56 -14.23 -5.87
N LYS A 47 11.83 -14.28 -5.44
CA LYS A 47 12.75 -15.41 -5.68
C LYS A 47 12.23 -16.75 -5.18
N THR A 48 11.50 -16.73 -4.08
CA THR A 48 10.99 -17.91 -3.36
C THR A 48 9.47 -18.05 -3.48
N GLY A 49 8.84 -17.16 -4.24
CA GLY A 49 7.42 -17.18 -4.56
C GLY A 49 6.51 -16.59 -3.50
N PHE A 50 5.22 -16.59 -3.84
CA PHE A 50 4.14 -16.00 -3.06
C PHE A 50 3.18 -17.10 -2.59
N CYS A 51 2.89 -17.17 -1.30
CA CYS A 51 1.94 -18.08 -0.72
C CYS A 51 0.62 -17.34 -0.42
N PRO A 52 -0.47 -17.60 -1.15
CA PRO A 52 -1.78 -17.04 -0.82
C PRO A 52 -2.27 -17.55 0.55
N LEU A 53 -2.69 -16.64 1.42
CA LEU A 53 -3.11 -16.95 2.79
C LEU A 53 -4.27 -17.96 2.83
N ASN A 54 -5.17 -17.93 1.85
CA ASN A 54 -6.28 -18.89 1.73
C ASN A 54 -5.84 -20.34 1.48
N SER A 55 -4.59 -20.54 1.05
CA SER A 55 -4.00 -21.85 0.78
C SER A 55 -3.11 -22.35 1.93
N PHE A 56 -2.83 -21.48 2.90
CA PHE A 56 -1.99 -21.79 4.05
C PHE A 56 -2.78 -22.57 5.11
N GLN A 57 -2.50 -23.87 5.22
CA GLN A 57 -3.29 -24.79 6.03
C GLN A 57 -2.84 -24.82 7.49
N TRP A 58 -2.82 -23.67 8.16
CA TRP A 58 -2.29 -23.53 9.53
C TRP A 58 -2.94 -24.43 10.59
N ARG A 59 -4.16 -24.95 10.33
CA ARG A 59 -4.84 -25.93 11.19
C ARG A 59 -4.41 -27.38 10.95
N ASN A 60 -3.73 -27.66 9.85
CA ASN A 60 -3.30 -28.99 9.42
C ASN A 60 -1.78 -29.13 9.53
N VAL A 61 -1.25 -29.04 10.75
CA VAL A 61 0.18 -29.27 11.00
C VAL A 61 0.48 -30.75 10.78
N ASN A 62 1.43 -31.03 9.88
CA ASN A 62 1.86 -32.39 9.54
C ASN A 62 3.26 -32.64 10.07
N THR A 63 3.61 -33.90 10.29
CA THR A 63 4.98 -34.32 10.66
C THR A 63 5.69 -34.92 9.46
N ILE A 64 6.99 -34.67 9.37
CA ILE A 64 7.82 -35.33 8.36
C ILE A 64 8.04 -36.79 8.80
N LYS A 65 7.75 -37.75 7.91
CA LYS A 65 7.90 -39.17 8.23
C LYS A 65 9.34 -39.48 8.65
N GLY A 66 9.51 -40.01 9.86
CA GLY A 66 10.81 -40.38 10.40
C GLY A 66 11.57 -39.26 11.10
N THR A 67 10.99 -38.05 11.26
CA THR A 67 11.58 -36.97 12.06
C THR A 67 10.57 -36.42 13.09
N GLN A 68 11.05 -35.57 14.00
CA GLN A 68 10.20 -34.80 14.92
C GLN A 68 9.76 -33.45 14.32
N ASP A 69 10.14 -33.17 13.08
CA ASP A 69 9.88 -31.88 12.46
C ASP A 69 8.44 -31.79 11.96
N CYS A 70 7.86 -30.61 12.12
CA CYS A 70 6.52 -30.28 11.69
C CYS A 70 6.54 -29.30 10.52
N TYR A 71 5.55 -29.40 9.63
CA TYR A 71 5.35 -28.44 8.54
C TYR A 71 3.87 -28.09 8.37
N ILE A 72 3.63 -26.91 7.80
CA ILE A 72 2.31 -26.44 7.42
C ILE A 72 2.21 -26.48 5.90
N PRO A 73 1.29 -27.26 5.31
CA PRO A 73 1.07 -27.26 3.87
C PRO A 73 0.61 -25.88 3.37
N ALA A 74 1.15 -25.46 2.24
CA ALA A 74 0.77 -24.24 1.54
C ALA A 74 0.84 -24.43 0.02
N LYS A 75 0.15 -23.58 -0.74
CA LYS A 75 0.44 -23.41 -2.17
C LYS A 75 1.36 -22.22 -2.34
N CYS A 76 2.29 -22.34 -3.27
CA CYS A 76 3.20 -21.27 -3.66
C CYS A 76 2.98 -20.95 -5.13
N PHE A 77 2.72 -19.68 -5.41
CA PHE A 77 2.63 -19.09 -6.73
C PHE A 77 4.04 -18.77 -7.24
N SER A 78 4.33 -19.18 -8.46
CA SER A 78 5.60 -18.96 -9.14
C SER A 78 5.39 -18.04 -10.34
N LEU A 79 6.08 -16.89 -10.31
CA LEU A 79 6.10 -15.94 -11.41
C LEU A 79 6.73 -16.55 -12.67
N ASP A 80 7.80 -17.33 -12.51
CA ASP A 80 8.45 -18.05 -13.59
C ASP A 80 7.50 -19.04 -14.28
N ALA A 81 6.73 -19.79 -13.50
CA ALA A 81 5.74 -20.72 -14.05
C ALA A 81 4.63 -19.98 -14.82
N LEU A 82 4.19 -18.82 -14.33
CA LEU A 82 3.26 -17.95 -15.05
C LEU A 82 3.86 -17.49 -16.39
N CYS A 83 5.04 -16.89 -16.37
CA CYS A 83 5.71 -16.39 -17.58
C CYS A 83 5.96 -17.50 -18.60
N HIS A 84 6.39 -18.68 -18.14
CA HIS A 84 6.59 -19.84 -19.00
C HIS A 84 5.29 -20.28 -19.71
N HIS A 85 4.16 -20.25 -18.99
CA HIS A 85 2.85 -20.57 -19.56
C HIS A 85 2.44 -19.61 -20.68
N PHE A 86 2.82 -18.33 -20.59
CA PHE A 86 2.56 -17.30 -21.60
C PHE A 86 3.76 -17.11 -22.53
N SER A 87 4.21 -18.19 -23.19
CA SER A 87 5.27 -18.14 -24.22
C SER A 87 6.61 -17.57 -23.74
N ASN A 88 7.00 -17.87 -22.49
CA ASN A 88 8.18 -17.28 -21.84
C ASN A 88 8.15 -15.75 -21.81
N MET A 89 6.98 -15.17 -21.49
CA MET A 89 6.79 -13.73 -21.38
C MET A 89 7.83 -13.08 -20.46
N ASN A 90 8.38 -11.95 -20.89
CA ASN A 90 9.33 -11.18 -20.08
C ASN A 90 8.66 -10.69 -18.78
N LYS A 91 9.23 -11.07 -17.62
CA LYS A 91 8.76 -10.65 -16.29
C LYS A 91 8.67 -9.13 -16.14
N ALA A 92 9.53 -8.37 -16.82
CA ALA A 92 9.52 -6.91 -16.77
C ALA A 92 8.19 -6.30 -17.26
N LEU A 93 7.38 -7.05 -18.02
CA LEU A 93 6.06 -6.62 -18.51
C LEU A 93 4.97 -6.68 -17.43
N LEU A 94 5.20 -7.40 -16.32
CA LEU A 94 4.18 -7.68 -15.32
C LEU A 94 3.71 -6.44 -14.53
N PRO A 95 4.58 -5.45 -14.19
CA PRO A 95 4.11 -4.18 -13.65
C PRO A 95 3.13 -3.48 -14.60
N LEU A 96 3.42 -3.44 -15.91
CA LEU A 96 2.50 -2.84 -16.89
C LEU A 96 1.19 -3.64 -16.96
N PHE A 97 1.25 -4.97 -16.91
CA PHE A 97 0.07 -5.83 -16.81
C PHE A 97 -0.81 -5.45 -15.62
N ALA A 98 -0.23 -5.33 -14.42
CA ALA A 98 -0.97 -5.03 -13.20
C ALA A 98 -1.66 -3.67 -13.27
N VAL A 99 -0.92 -2.66 -13.74
CA VAL A 99 -1.42 -1.30 -13.96
C VAL A 99 -2.58 -1.29 -14.98
N LEU A 100 -2.46 -2.01 -16.10
CA LEU A 100 -3.53 -2.13 -17.11
C LEU A 100 -4.73 -2.96 -16.63
N CYS A 101 -4.53 -3.88 -15.68
CA CYS A 101 -5.60 -4.65 -15.05
C CYS A 101 -6.50 -3.80 -14.12
N GLY A 102 -6.04 -2.60 -13.75
CA GLY A 102 -6.77 -1.65 -12.93
C GLY A 102 -6.47 -1.82 -11.45
N ASN A 103 -5.19 -1.82 -11.07
CA ASN A 103 -4.82 -1.64 -9.67
C ASN A 103 -5.34 -0.30 -9.13
N ASP A 104 -5.43 -0.16 -7.80
CA ASP A 104 -6.19 0.86 -7.07
C ASP A 104 -5.85 2.33 -7.42
N HIS A 105 -4.77 2.56 -8.16
CA HIS A 105 -4.29 3.87 -8.60
C HIS A 105 -4.85 4.35 -9.95
N ILE A 106 -5.44 3.47 -10.77
CA ILE A 106 -5.85 3.85 -12.13
C ILE A 106 -7.26 3.40 -12.50
N ASN A 107 -8.24 4.27 -12.22
CA ASN A 107 -9.55 4.23 -12.87
C ASN A 107 -9.59 5.26 -14.00
N LEU A 108 -8.91 4.97 -15.11
CA LEU A 108 -8.96 5.80 -16.29
C LEU A 108 -9.98 5.22 -17.29
N PRO A 109 -11.04 5.97 -17.66
CA PRO A 109 -11.84 5.71 -18.87
C PRO A 109 -10.98 5.51 -20.14
N ILE A 110 -9.74 5.99 -20.10
CA ILE A 110 -8.70 5.84 -21.12
C ILE A 110 -8.22 4.37 -21.24
N ILE A 111 -8.04 3.65 -20.13
CA ILE A 111 -7.68 2.22 -20.18
C ILE A 111 -8.83 1.40 -20.76
N GLU A 112 -10.07 1.72 -20.38
CA GLU A 112 -11.25 1.08 -21.00
C GLU A 112 -11.36 1.42 -22.51
N THR A 113 -10.94 2.61 -22.92
CA THR A 113 -10.85 2.99 -24.35
C THR A 113 -9.81 2.16 -25.09
N PHE A 114 -8.68 1.83 -24.47
CA PHE A 114 -7.70 0.91 -25.02
C PHE A 114 -8.24 -0.52 -25.08
N LEU A 115 -8.78 -1.03 -23.98
CA LEU A 115 -9.28 -2.41 -23.86
C LEU A 115 -10.46 -2.72 -24.79
N SER A 116 -11.30 -1.73 -25.06
CA SER A 116 -12.40 -1.86 -26.02
C SER A 116 -11.94 -1.91 -27.49
N LYS A 117 -10.71 -1.45 -27.78
CA LYS A 117 -10.14 -1.41 -29.14
C LYS A 117 -9.13 -2.52 -29.40
N VAL A 118 -8.46 -3.01 -28.37
CA VAL A 118 -7.55 -4.15 -28.50
C VAL A 118 -8.36 -5.43 -28.69
N HIS A 119 -8.05 -6.16 -29.76
CA HIS A 119 -8.58 -7.50 -29.97
C HIS A 119 -7.86 -8.45 -29.02
N LEU A 120 -8.34 -8.56 -27.78
CA LEU A 120 -7.89 -9.57 -26.85
C LEU A 120 -8.41 -10.93 -27.35
N PRO A 121 -7.54 -11.93 -27.61
CA PRO A 121 -8.00 -13.24 -28.05
C PRO A 121 -8.92 -13.84 -26.98
N LEU A 122 -10.21 -13.87 -27.27
CA LEU A 122 -11.24 -14.43 -26.40
C LEU A 122 -11.08 -15.95 -26.40
N GLY A 123 -10.47 -16.49 -25.34
CA GLY A 123 -10.60 -17.91 -25.02
C GLY A 123 -12.08 -18.25 -24.83
N ALA A 124 -12.49 -19.39 -25.37
CA ALA A 124 -13.88 -19.83 -25.49
C ALA A 124 -14.72 -19.61 -24.21
N THR A 125 -15.99 -19.30 -24.45
CA THR A 125 -17.08 -19.08 -23.48
C THR A 125 -17.05 -20.11 -22.34
N ASN A 126 -16.40 -19.78 -21.24
CA ASN A 126 -16.46 -20.53 -20.00
C ASN A 126 -17.05 -19.66 -18.90
N SER A 127 -17.64 -20.30 -17.88
CA SER A 127 -18.34 -19.73 -16.71
C SER A 127 -17.55 -18.72 -15.85
N LYS A 128 -16.35 -18.33 -16.25
CA LYS A 128 -15.47 -17.42 -15.54
C LYS A 128 -15.71 -15.98 -16.03
N GLY A 129 -16.06 -15.08 -15.11
CA GLY A 129 -16.55 -13.73 -15.45
C GLY A 129 -15.59 -12.84 -16.27
N ARG A 130 -16.09 -11.66 -16.69
CA ARG A 130 -15.38 -10.67 -17.54
C ARG A 130 -13.95 -10.34 -17.09
N ARG A 131 -13.70 -10.28 -15.78
CA ARG A 131 -12.36 -9.99 -15.22
C ARG A 131 -11.33 -11.07 -15.60
N HIS A 132 -11.72 -12.34 -15.57
CA HIS A 132 -10.81 -13.43 -15.90
C HIS A 132 -10.38 -13.38 -17.38
N HIS A 133 -11.34 -13.09 -18.27
CA HIS A 133 -11.07 -12.93 -19.70
C HIS A 133 -10.14 -11.75 -19.97
N ARG A 134 -10.32 -10.62 -19.26
CA ARG A 134 -9.42 -9.45 -19.34
C ARG A 134 -7.98 -9.82 -18.94
N VAL A 135 -7.82 -10.52 -17.81
CA VAL A 135 -6.51 -10.98 -17.33
C VAL A 135 -5.81 -11.86 -18.36
N LEU A 136 -6.48 -12.92 -18.83
CA LEU A 136 -5.89 -13.84 -19.82
C LEU A 136 -5.58 -13.12 -21.15
N GLY A 137 -6.49 -12.28 -21.61
CA GLY A 137 -6.32 -11.49 -22.83
C GLY A 137 -5.10 -10.59 -22.74
N LEU A 138 -4.94 -9.86 -21.63
CA LEU A 138 -3.82 -8.94 -21.43
C LEU A 138 -2.49 -9.69 -21.32
N LEU A 139 -2.43 -10.82 -20.61
CA LEU A 139 -1.21 -11.64 -20.53
C LEU A 139 -0.80 -12.18 -21.91
N ASN A 140 -1.77 -12.70 -22.67
CA ASN A 140 -1.53 -13.15 -24.05
C ASN A 140 -1.12 -11.99 -24.96
N TRP A 141 -1.71 -10.81 -24.81
CA TRP A 141 -1.34 -9.64 -25.61
C TRP A 141 0.09 -9.19 -25.27
N LEU A 142 0.42 -9.09 -23.98
CA LEU A 142 1.73 -8.67 -23.50
C LEU A 142 2.84 -9.64 -23.88
N SER A 143 2.57 -10.95 -23.96
CA SER A 143 3.58 -11.94 -24.34
C SER A 143 4.17 -11.77 -25.75
N HIS A 144 3.61 -10.88 -26.57
CA HIS A 144 4.13 -10.56 -27.90
C HIS A 144 5.18 -9.45 -27.91
N PHE A 145 5.42 -8.77 -26.80
CA PHE A 145 6.40 -7.68 -26.71
C PHE A 145 7.68 -8.14 -26.04
N ALA A 146 8.80 -7.56 -26.45
CA ALA A 146 10.10 -7.88 -25.86
C ALA A 146 10.29 -7.18 -24.51
N ASP A 147 9.79 -5.94 -24.39
CA ASP A 147 10.01 -5.09 -23.22
C ASP A 147 8.83 -4.14 -22.93
N PRO A 148 8.78 -3.53 -21.73
CA PRO A 148 7.67 -2.68 -21.32
C PRO A 148 7.56 -1.37 -22.09
N ILE A 149 8.65 -0.84 -22.64
CA ILE A 149 8.65 0.40 -23.41
C ILE A 149 7.91 0.16 -24.73
N GLU A 150 8.22 -0.94 -25.42
CA GLU A 150 7.53 -1.34 -26.65
C GLU A 150 6.02 -1.57 -26.41
N ALA A 151 5.68 -2.30 -25.35
CA ALA A 151 4.30 -2.56 -24.98
C ALA A 151 3.55 -1.27 -24.67
N LEU A 152 4.16 -0.37 -23.88
CA LEU A 152 3.60 0.92 -23.51
C LEU A 152 3.35 1.81 -24.74
N ASP A 153 4.32 1.91 -25.66
CA ASP A 153 4.15 2.66 -26.90
C ASP A 153 2.99 2.13 -27.75
N ASN A 154 2.75 0.81 -27.72
CA ASN A 154 1.58 0.21 -28.36
C ASN A 154 0.26 0.55 -27.67
N VAL A 155 0.21 0.60 -26.33
CA VAL A 155 -0.98 1.10 -25.60
C VAL A 155 -1.31 2.53 -26.04
N LEU A 156 -0.31 3.41 -26.10
CA LEU A 156 -0.49 4.83 -26.40
C LEU A 156 -1.02 5.08 -27.83
N LYS A 157 -0.79 4.17 -28.79
CA LYS A 157 -1.32 4.28 -30.16
C LYS A 157 -2.85 4.34 -30.20
N TYR A 158 -3.53 3.69 -29.26
CA TYR A 158 -5.00 3.65 -29.19
C TYR A 158 -5.63 4.90 -28.58
N LEU A 159 -4.79 5.81 -28.05
CA LEU A 159 -5.20 7.01 -27.34
C LEU A 159 -5.06 8.28 -28.20
N PRO A 160 -5.90 9.31 -27.95
CA PRO A 160 -5.78 10.61 -28.61
C PRO A 160 -4.40 11.22 -28.35
N LYS A 161 -3.79 11.84 -29.38
CA LYS A 161 -2.42 12.39 -29.29
C LYS A 161 -2.21 13.32 -28.09
N LYS A 162 -3.22 14.12 -27.74
CA LYS A 162 -3.18 15.07 -26.62
C LYS A 162 -3.03 14.41 -25.24
N ASP A 163 -3.48 13.15 -25.09
CA ASP A 163 -3.53 12.47 -23.80
C ASP A 163 -2.32 11.53 -23.60
N ARG A 164 -1.55 11.26 -24.67
CA ARG A 164 -0.49 10.23 -24.67
C ARG A 164 0.60 10.50 -23.65
N GLU A 165 1.11 11.73 -23.57
CA GLU A 165 2.23 12.05 -22.68
C GLU A 165 1.81 11.92 -21.21
N ASN A 166 0.67 12.49 -20.85
CA ASN A 166 0.12 12.40 -19.50
C ASN A 166 -0.18 10.94 -19.10
N VAL A 167 -0.74 10.13 -20.00
CA VAL A 167 -1.01 8.71 -19.71
C VAL A 167 0.28 7.92 -19.59
N LYS A 168 1.29 8.22 -20.42
CA LYS A 168 2.61 7.60 -20.33
C LYS A 168 3.25 7.85 -18.97
N GLU A 169 3.25 9.09 -18.51
CA GLU A 169 3.79 9.49 -17.20
C GLU A 169 3.08 8.75 -16.07
N ILE A 170 1.74 8.75 -16.06
CA ILE A 170 0.95 8.03 -15.05
C ILE A 170 1.27 6.54 -15.03
N LEU A 171 1.29 5.88 -16.20
CA LEU A 171 1.58 4.45 -16.29
C LEU A 171 3.01 4.12 -15.82
N CYS A 172 4.00 4.93 -16.21
CA CYS A 172 5.37 4.78 -15.74
C CYS A 172 5.46 4.92 -14.22
N CYS A 173 4.88 5.99 -13.66
CA CYS A 173 4.87 6.20 -12.20
C CYS A 173 4.21 5.05 -11.44
N SER A 174 3.06 4.53 -11.92
CA SER A 174 2.41 3.39 -11.26
C SER A 174 3.22 2.09 -11.38
N MET A 175 4.00 1.90 -12.45
CA MET A 175 4.88 0.73 -12.53
C MET A 175 6.04 0.76 -11.53
N GLU A 176 6.44 1.94 -11.05
CA GLU A 176 7.47 2.09 -10.02
C GLU A 176 7.05 1.48 -8.67
N GLU A 177 5.75 1.31 -8.43
CA GLU A 177 5.19 0.66 -7.24
C GLU A 177 5.57 -0.83 -7.16
N TYR A 178 5.97 -1.45 -8.27
CA TYR A 178 6.41 -2.85 -8.29
C TYR A 178 7.94 -3.01 -8.22
N GLN A 179 8.68 -1.91 -8.12
CA GLN A 179 10.15 -1.93 -8.02
C GLN A 179 10.61 -2.14 -6.57
N GLN A 180 11.86 -2.55 -6.42
CA GLN A 180 12.49 -2.72 -5.11
C GLN A 180 12.36 -1.43 -4.27
N SER A 181 12.09 -1.58 -2.98
CA SER A 181 12.03 -0.47 -2.05
C SER A 181 13.42 0.08 -1.75
N GLN A 182 13.47 1.39 -1.47
CA GLN A 182 14.65 2.04 -0.90
C GLN A 182 14.76 1.79 0.61
N VAL A 183 13.68 1.34 1.25
CA VAL A 183 13.66 0.99 2.67
C VAL A 183 14.34 -0.35 2.88
N LYS A 184 15.27 -0.39 3.83
CA LYS A 184 15.99 -1.61 4.22
C LYS A 184 15.43 -2.14 5.53
N LEU A 185 14.30 -2.84 5.47
CA LEU A 185 13.67 -3.42 6.66
C LEU A 185 14.58 -4.40 7.42
N GLN A 186 15.53 -5.05 6.73
CA GLN A 186 16.51 -5.91 7.38
C GLN A 186 17.34 -5.16 8.43
N ASP A 187 17.66 -3.88 8.19
CA ASP A 187 18.43 -3.05 9.13
C ASP A 187 17.60 -2.76 10.39
N PHE A 188 16.28 -2.63 10.24
CA PHE A 188 15.38 -2.50 11.38
C PHE A 188 15.32 -3.78 12.21
N PHE A 189 15.15 -4.94 11.57
CA PHE A 189 15.07 -6.21 12.30
C PHE A 189 16.41 -6.64 12.92
N GLN A 190 17.55 -6.22 12.35
CA GLN A 190 18.89 -6.55 12.87
C GLN A 190 19.41 -5.54 13.88
N HIS A 191 19.23 -4.24 13.61
CA HIS A 191 19.89 -3.15 14.35
C HIS A 191 18.90 -2.20 15.04
N GLY A 192 17.59 -2.34 14.77
CA GLY A 192 16.56 -1.43 15.28
C GLY A 192 16.46 -0.10 14.52
N THR A 193 17.22 0.07 13.44
CA THR A 193 17.29 1.29 12.64
C THR A 193 16.26 1.25 11.51
N TYR A 194 15.34 2.21 11.49
CA TYR A 194 14.35 2.35 10.41
C TYR A 194 14.54 3.68 9.70
N ALA A 195 14.93 3.63 8.43
CA ALA A 195 15.06 4.80 7.57
C ALA A 195 14.15 4.64 6.35
N CYS A 196 13.21 5.56 6.19
CA CYS A 196 12.28 5.59 5.07
C CYS A 196 12.26 6.99 4.47
N PRO A 197 12.40 7.14 3.13
CA PRO A 197 12.36 8.46 2.49
C PRO A 197 11.10 9.26 2.82
N ALA A 198 9.94 8.60 2.85
CA ALA A 198 8.67 9.24 3.20
C ALA A 198 8.68 9.81 4.63
N ALA A 199 9.34 9.12 5.56
CA ALA A 199 9.48 9.55 6.96
C ALA A 199 10.51 10.68 7.12
N LEU A 200 11.64 10.61 6.38
CA LEU A 200 12.69 11.63 6.43
C LEU A 200 12.21 12.99 5.92
N ASN A 201 11.31 13.00 4.94
CA ASN A 201 10.73 14.24 4.40
C ASN A 201 9.76 14.95 5.38
N LEU A 202 9.44 14.36 6.53
CA LEU A 202 8.52 14.93 7.52
C LEU A 202 9.24 15.73 8.61
N ASP A 203 10.58 15.79 8.60
CA ASP A 203 11.41 16.50 9.59
C ASP A 203 11.07 16.16 11.07
N LEU A 204 10.53 14.96 11.32
CA LEU A 204 10.15 14.52 12.65
C LEU A 204 11.36 14.14 13.49
N PRO A 205 11.31 14.34 14.83
CA PRO A 205 12.33 13.81 15.72
C PRO A 205 12.50 12.30 15.55
N GLU A 206 13.75 11.83 15.59
CA GLU A 206 14.09 10.42 15.38
C GLU A 206 13.31 9.47 16.30
N TRP A 207 13.08 9.87 17.55
CA TRP A 207 12.32 9.06 18.50
C TRP A 207 10.88 8.79 18.03
N VAL A 208 10.24 9.75 17.34
CA VAL A 208 8.87 9.60 16.80
C VAL A 208 8.88 8.57 15.69
N LEU A 209 9.86 8.65 14.79
CA LEU A 209 10.01 7.72 13.67
C LEU A 209 10.23 6.29 14.17
N VAL A 210 11.13 6.13 15.13
CA VAL A 210 11.44 4.83 15.75
C VAL A 210 10.23 4.29 16.52
N ALA A 211 9.54 5.13 17.28
CA ALA A 211 8.36 4.73 18.04
C ALA A 211 7.19 4.33 17.13
N LEU A 212 7.00 5.02 16.00
CA LEU A 212 6.04 4.62 14.97
C LEU A 212 6.42 3.26 14.37
N ALA A 213 7.67 3.10 13.90
CA ALA A 213 8.14 1.86 13.29
C ALA A 213 8.01 0.64 14.23
N LYS A 214 8.23 0.84 15.53
CA LYS A 214 8.06 -0.19 16.58
C LYS A 214 6.60 -0.41 17.03
N GLY A 215 5.64 0.33 16.47
CA GLY A 215 4.23 0.28 16.87
C GLY A 215 3.97 0.74 18.31
N GLN A 216 4.85 1.58 18.86
CA GLN A 216 4.69 2.22 20.17
C GLN A 216 3.80 3.46 20.09
N LEU A 217 3.81 4.14 18.95
CA LEU A 217 2.84 5.20 18.61
C LEU A 217 1.73 4.64 17.72
N SER A 218 0.53 5.20 17.88
CA SER A 218 -0.64 4.80 17.09
C SER A 218 -0.45 5.16 15.61
N PRO A 219 -0.83 4.28 14.66
CA PRO A 219 -0.83 4.59 13.22
C PRO A 219 -1.59 5.87 12.86
N PHE A 220 -2.58 6.24 13.68
CA PHE A 220 -3.29 7.53 13.62
C PHE A 220 -2.33 8.74 13.49
N ILE A 221 -1.19 8.71 14.19
CA ILE A 221 -0.21 9.80 14.13
C ILE A 221 0.37 9.92 12.71
N SER A 222 0.73 8.79 12.09
CA SER A 222 1.22 8.74 10.71
C SER A 222 0.15 9.19 9.73
N ASP A 223 -1.09 8.68 9.87
CA ASP A 223 -2.20 9.06 8.99
C ASP A 223 -2.51 10.55 9.06
N ALA A 224 -2.55 11.11 10.27
CA ALA A 224 -2.77 12.54 10.49
C ALA A 224 -1.64 13.38 9.89
N LEU A 225 -0.38 12.97 10.04
CA LEU A 225 0.78 13.66 9.48
C LEU A 225 0.78 13.65 7.96
N VAL A 226 0.64 12.47 7.35
CA VAL A 226 0.84 12.26 5.91
C VAL A 226 -0.41 12.61 5.12
N LEU A 227 -1.59 12.14 5.57
CA LEU A 227 -2.84 12.26 4.82
C LEU A 227 -3.69 13.46 5.25
N ARG A 228 -3.32 14.14 6.34
CA ARG A 228 -4.19 15.13 7.03
C ARG A 228 -5.60 14.59 7.27
N ARG A 229 -5.70 13.27 7.42
CA ARG A 229 -6.94 12.53 7.48
C ARG A 229 -6.84 11.44 8.53
N THR A 230 -7.93 11.18 9.22
CA THR A 230 -8.03 10.11 10.20
C THR A 230 -9.34 9.38 10.05
N ILE A 231 -9.30 8.05 10.11
CA ILE A 231 -10.49 7.22 10.17
C ILE A 231 -10.79 6.91 11.63
N LEU A 232 -11.92 7.44 12.12
CA LEU A 232 -12.42 7.15 13.45
C LEU A 232 -13.27 5.90 13.40
N HIS A 233 -12.63 4.74 13.62
CA HIS A 233 -13.30 3.44 13.59
C HIS A 233 -14.53 3.42 14.50
N THR A 234 -15.67 3.07 13.90
CA THR A 234 -16.95 2.96 14.62
C THR A 234 -16.84 1.94 15.74
N GLN A 235 -17.28 2.34 16.92
CA GLN A 235 -17.31 1.48 18.10
C GLN A 235 -18.69 0.80 18.20
N VAL A 236 -18.82 -0.19 19.08
CA VAL A 236 -20.14 -0.68 19.48
C VAL A 236 -20.77 0.39 20.38
N GLU A 237 -21.56 1.28 19.79
CA GLU A 237 -22.12 2.48 20.45
C GLU A 237 -23.61 2.69 20.11
N ASN A 238 -24.31 3.49 20.90
CA ASN A 238 -25.70 3.87 20.61
C ASN A 238 -25.74 4.90 19.48
N MET A 239 -26.23 4.50 18.30
CA MET A 239 -26.32 5.36 17.11
C MET A 239 -27.22 6.59 17.27
N GLN A 240 -28.12 6.61 18.27
CA GLN A 240 -28.97 7.77 18.59
C GLN A 240 -28.23 8.85 19.39
N GLN A 241 -27.05 8.51 19.93
CA GLN A 241 -26.18 9.44 20.65
C GLN A 241 -25.09 9.98 19.73
N PRO A 242 -24.50 11.13 20.09
CA PRO A 242 -23.32 11.64 19.40
C PRO A 242 -22.19 10.59 19.35
N ASN A 243 -21.33 10.69 18.34
CA ASN A 243 -20.18 9.80 18.15
C ASN A 243 -19.34 9.69 19.44
N ALA A 244 -19.05 8.46 19.87
CA ALA A 244 -18.21 8.15 21.02
C ALA A 244 -16.86 8.87 20.97
N HIS A 245 -16.29 9.08 19.78
CA HIS A 245 -15.04 9.82 19.58
C HIS A 245 -15.12 11.30 19.94
N ARG A 246 -16.31 11.87 20.20
CA ARG A 246 -16.43 13.27 20.66
C ARG A 246 -15.77 13.51 22.01
N VAL A 247 -15.73 12.50 22.89
CA VAL A 247 -15.10 12.63 24.21
C VAL A 247 -13.59 12.90 24.11
N SER A 248 -12.93 12.35 23.08
CA SER A 248 -11.50 12.50 22.84
C SER A 248 -11.17 13.59 21.82
N LEU A 249 -12.16 14.37 21.36
CA LEU A 249 -11.94 15.47 20.42
C LEU A 249 -10.88 16.48 20.93
N PRO A 250 -10.94 16.98 22.18
CA PRO A 250 -9.93 17.92 22.66
C PRO A 250 -8.51 17.36 22.61
N ILE A 251 -8.34 16.07 22.91
CA ILE A 251 -7.03 15.39 22.85
C ILE A 251 -6.54 15.34 21.40
N ARG A 252 -7.39 14.95 20.45
CA ARG A 252 -7.01 14.92 19.03
C ARG A 252 -6.65 16.31 18.50
N GLN A 253 -7.36 17.35 18.89
CA GLN A 253 -7.04 18.72 18.46
C GLN A 253 -5.66 19.18 18.97
N ILE A 254 -5.26 18.77 20.18
CA ILE A 254 -3.91 19.01 20.71
C ILE A 254 -2.88 18.22 19.90
N ILE A 255 -3.13 16.93 19.62
CA ILE A 255 -2.24 16.10 18.80
C ILE A 255 -2.06 16.74 17.43
N TYR A 256 -3.13 17.14 16.76
CA TYR A 256 -3.07 17.86 15.49
C TYR A 256 -2.22 19.13 15.59
N GLY A 257 -2.35 19.88 16.68
CA GLY A 257 -1.49 21.05 16.97
C GLY A 257 -0.01 20.69 17.05
N LEU A 258 0.34 19.62 17.76
CA LEU A 258 1.73 19.14 17.87
C LEU A 258 2.28 18.72 16.51
N LEU A 259 1.51 17.96 15.73
CA LEU A 259 1.93 17.44 14.43
C LEU A 259 2.11 18.55 13.37
N LEU A 260 1.32 19.63 13.43
CA LEU A 260 1.50 20.79 12.55
C LEU A 260 2.80 21.53 12.82
N ASN A 261 3.13 21.75 14.09
CA ASN A 261 4.32 22.50 14.47
C ASN A 261 5.62 21.73 14.20
N ALA A 262 5.54 20.40 14.09
CA ALA A 262 6.68 19.55 13.80
C ALA A 262 7.09 19.51 12.32
N SER A 263 6.18 19.86 11.39
CA SER A 263 6.43 19.77 9.94
C SER A 263 5.92 21.01 9.21
N PRO A 264 6.64 22.15 9.28
CA PRO A 264 6.24 23.41 8.63
C PRO A 264 6.23 23.34 7.09
N HIS A 265 6.92 22.38 6.47
CA HIS A 265 7.00 22.24 5.01
C HIS A 265 5.79 21.56 4.34
N LEU A 266 4.88 20.95 5.12
CA LEU A 266 3.71 20.28 4.54
C LEU A 266 2.67 21.26 3.96
N GLU A 267 2.84 22.57 4.13
CA GLU A 267 2.05 23.60 3.44
C GLU A 267 2.33 23.64 1.92
N ASN A 268 3.47 23.12 1.44
CA ASN A 268 3.91 23.26 0.05
C ASN A 268 3.82 21.97 -0.80
N MET A 269 3.65 20.80 -0.20
CA MET A 269 3.59 19.52 -0.92
C MET A 269 2.14 19.15 -1.20
N SER A 270 1.68 19.54 -2.40
CA SER A 270 0.34 19.31 -2.96
C SER A 270 -0.76 20.11 -2.28
N TRP A 271 -1.06 21.31 -2.79
CA TRP A 271 -2.37 21.77 -3.29
C TRP A 271 -2.12 23.09 -4.03
N LYS A 272 -2.59 23.23 -5.27
CA LYS A 272 -2.58 24.53 -5.97
C LYS A 272 -3.37 25.53 -5.13
N ALA A 273 -2.64 26.47 -4.52
CA ALA A 273 -3.02 27.71 -3.87
C ALA A 273 -4.53 27.98 -3.67
N LEU A 274 -4.96 27.99 -2.40
CA LEU A 274 -5.99 28.90 -1.92
C LEU A 274 -5.48 29.54 -0.61
N PRO A 275 -5.64 30.87 -0.39
CA PRO A 275 -4.93 31.54 0.69
C PRO A 275 -5.54 31.23 2.06
N SER A 276 -4.67 31.06 3.05
CA SER A 276 -4.93 31.15 4.51
C SER A 276 -6.24 30.48 4.99
N GLN A 277 -6.34 29.15 4.86
CA GLN A 277 -7.36 28.39 5.58
C GLN A 277 -6.83 27.92 6.94
N PRO A 278 -7.68 27.83 7.98
CA PRO A 278 -7.27 27.30 9.29
C PRO A 278 -6.72 25.88 9.15
N LEU A 279 -5.72 25.57 9.96
CA LEU A 279 -4.97 24.31 9.98
C LEU A 279 -5.92 23.15 10.35
N ALA A 280 -6.48 22.52 9.32
CA ALA A 280 -7.64 21.65 9.41
C ALA A 280 -7.31 20.21 9.03
N PHE A 281 -7.85 19.26 9.79
CA PHE A 281 -7.75 17.83 9.56
C PHE A 281 -9.11 17.25 9.20
N SER A 282 -9.13 16.25 8.31
CA SER A 282 -10.33 15.53 7.93
C SER A 282 -10.54 14.30 8.82
N GLU A 283 -11.64 14.24 9.55
CA GLU A 283 -12.02 13.03 10.30
C GLU A 283 -13.13 12.29 9.56
N VAL A 284 -12.88 11.05 9.16
CA VAL A 284 -13.92 10.15 8.65
C VAL A 284 -14.57 9.49 9.85
N GLU A 285 -15.81 9.88 10.13
CA GLU A 285 -16.48 9.56 11.37
C GLU A 285 -17.94 9.12 11.16
N ARG A 286 -18.52 8.55 12.22
CA ARG A 286 -19.95 8.23 12.23
C ARG A 286 -20.77 9.48 12.46
N ILE A 287 -21.70 9.76 11.56
CA ILE A 287 -22.77 10.75 11.73
C ILE A 287 -24.11 10.03 11.58
N ASN A 288 -24.81 9.84 12.70
CA ASN A 288 -26.02 9.03 12.80
C ASN A 288 -25.77 7.58 12.33
N LYS A 289 -26.39 7.18 11.21
CA LYS A 289 -26.27 5.85 10.59
C LYS A 289 -25.31 5.82 9.38
N ASN A 290 -24.61 6.92 9.12
CA ASN A 290 -23.74 7.06 7.95
C ASN A 290 -22.30 7.34 8.38
N ILE A 291 -21.36 7.02 7.50
CA ILE A 291 -19.97 7.47 7.59
C ILE A 291 -19.83 8.73 6.75
N LYS A 292 -19.28 9.79 7.34
CA LYS A 292 -19.09 11.08 6.70
C LYS A 292 -17.74 11.66 7.10
N THR A 293 -17.22 12.57 6.29
CA THR A 293 -16.02 13.34 6.62
C THR A 293 -16.43 14.64 7.30
N SER A 294 -15.86 14.92 8.46
CA SER A 294 -15.92 16.21 9.16
C SER A 294 -14.55 16.88 9.18
N ILE A 295 -14.54 18.18 9.44
CA ILE A 295 -13.32 18.98 9.53
C ILE A 295 -13.09 19.35 10.98
N VAL A 296 -11.88 19.11 11.47
CA VAL A 296 -11.44 19.43 12.82
C VAL A 296 -10.24 20.35 12.77
N ASN A 297 -10.34 21.47 13.47
CA ASN A 297 -9.23 22.42 13.59
C ASN A 297 -8.27 21.97 14.69
N ALA A 298 -6.99 22.09 14.40
CA ALA A 298 -5.94 21.93 15.39
C ALA A 298 -5.97 23.07 16.43
N VAL A 299 -5.52 22.77 17.65
CA VAL A 299 -5.28 23.77 18.68
C VAL A 299 -3.95 24.46 18.42
N ALA A 300 -3.94 25.80 18.46
CA ALA A 300 -2.70 26.57 18.47
C ALA A 300 -1.99 26.37 19.81
N LEU A 301 -0.78 25.81 19.77
CA LEU A 301 0.01 25.53 20.96
C LEU A 301 1.01 26.67 21.23
N PRO A 302 1.29 27.01 22.50
CA PRO A 302 2.39 27.89 22.85
C PRO A 302 3.72 27.32 22.32
N LYS A 303 4.62 28.19 21.86
CA LYS A 303 5.91 27.78 21.26
C LYS A 303 6.73 26.84 22.17
N ASP A 304 6.64 27.01 23.48
CA ASP A 304 7.38 26.22 24.45
C ASP A 304 6.86 24.77 24.61
N HIS A 305 5.62 24.50 24.17
CA HIS A 305 4.95 23.20 24.27
C HIS A 305 4.69 22.53 22.93
N ALA A 306 5.18 23.12 21.84
CA ALA A 306 4.92 22.66 20.48
C ALA A 306 6.01 21.71 19.92
N ASP A 307 7.16 21.64 20.59
CA ASP A 307 8.35 20.94 20.10
C ASP A 307 8.33 19.46 20.49
N LEU A 308 8.05 18.59 19.52
CA LEU A 308 8.06 17.13 19.70
C LEU A 308 9.42 16.59 20.16
N SER A 309 10.53 17.29 19.89
CA SER A 309 11.86 16.82 20.31
C SER A 309 12.05 16.84 21.83
N LYS A 310 11.22 17.59 22.55
CA LYS A 310 11.30 17.76 24.01
C LYS A 310 10.42 16.79 24.82
N LEU A 311 9.70 15.87 24.16
CA LEU A 311 8.69 15.00 24.78
C LEU A 311 9.20 13.60 25.21
N THR A 312 10.52 13.39 25.24
CA THR A 312 11.14 12.10 25.59
C THR A 312 11.14 11.82 27.08
#